data_AF-A0A6G8P0P4-F1
#
_entry.id   AF-A0A6G8P0P4-F1
#
_cell.length_a   1.000
_cell.length_b   1.000
_cell.length_c   1.000
_cell.angle_alpha   90.00
_cell.angle_beta   90.00
_cell.angle_gamma   90.00
#
_symmetry.space_group_name_H-M   'P 1'
#
loop_
_entity.id
_entity.type
_entity.pdbx_description
1 polymer ?
#
loop_
_entity_poly.entity_id
_entity_poly.type
_entity_poly.pdbx_seq_one_letter_code
_entity_poly.pdbx_strand_id
1 'polypeptide(L)' 'MFYANDLNAVWNIPYFPGGSVDGKAASAAMARSLGLSARFGRADGVCFDAEEFLRQHLQWSWQHGYLKSPPS' A
#
# COMPACT_ATOMS: atom_id res chain seq x y z
N MET A 1 -7.70 -2.59 25.91
CA MET A 1 -7.59 -1.54 24.88
C MET A 1 -8.22 -2.10 23.62
N PHE A 2 -9.43 -1.65 23.26
CA PHE A 2 -10.06 -2.03 22.00
C PHE A 2 -9.32 -1.25 20.90
N TYR A 3 -8.55 -1.94 20.07
CA TYR A 3 -8.02 -1.34 18.85
C TYR A 3 -9.22 -1.15 17.93
N ALA A 4 -9.50 0.11 17.58
CA ALA A 4 -10.69 0.50 16.84
C ALA A 4 -10.66 -0.12 15.43
N ASN A 5 -11.36 -1.24 15.24
CA ASN A 5 -11.95 -1.53 13.94
C ASN A 5 -13.11 -0.56 13.79
N ASP A 6 -12.85 0.59 13.17
CA ASP A 6 -13.93 1.43 12.66
C ASP A 6 -14.70 0.61 11.63
N LEU A 7 -15.96 0.28 11.94
CA LEU A 7 -16.83 -0.50 11.06
C LEU A 7 -17.05 0.19 9.71
N ASN A 8 -16.86 1.50 9.66
CA ASN A 8 -16.97 2.33 8.46
C ASN A 8 -15.62 2.60 7.80
N ALA A 9 -14.52 2.03 8.30
CA ALA A 9 -13.23 2.18 7.67
C ALA A 9 -13.30 1.63 6.24
N VAL A 10 -12.74 2.39 5.30
CA VAL A 10 -12.69 1.98 3.89
C VAL A 10 -11.96 0.62 3.71
N TRP A 11 -11.06 0.31 4.63
CA TRP A 11 -10.30 -0.96 4.72
C TRP A 11 -11.14 -2.16 5.16
N ASN A 12 -12.34 -1.94 5.72
CA ASN A 12 -13.27 -2.99 6.13
C ASN A 12 -14.14 -3.49 4.95
N ILE A 13 -14.00 -2.87 3.77
CA ILE A 13 -14.66 -3.31 2.53
C ILE A 13 -13.77 -4.39 1.88
N PRO A 14 -14.32 -5.56 1.52
CA PRO A 14 -13.53 -6.64 0.92
C PRO A 14 -12.73 -6.20 -0.30
N TYR A 15 -11.46 -6.63 -0.32
CA TYR A 15 -10.51 -6.35 -1.39
C TYR A 15 -10.25 -4.86 -1.61
N PHE A 16 -10.42 -3.99 -0.62
CA PHE A 16 -10.05 -2.58 -0.80
C PHE A 16 -8.58 -2.48 -1.26
N PRO A 17 -8.28 -1.88 -2.45
CA PRO A 17 -6.94 -1.89 -3.05
C PRO A 17 -6.00 -0.87 -2.40
N GLY A 18 -6.09 -0.70 -1.10
CA GLY A 18 -5.14 0.08 -0.32
C GLY A 18 -4.10 -0.83 0.33
N GLY A 19 -2.94 -0.26 0.64
CA GLY A 19 -1.94 -0.92 1.46
C GLY A 19 -0.65 -0.13 1.54
N SER A 20 0.40 -0.75 2.08
CA SER A 20 1.75 -0.19 2.06
C SER A 20 2.25 -0.02 0.62
N VAL A 21 2.75 1.17 0.30
CA VAL A 21 3.35 1.47 -1.03
C VAL A 21 4.84 1.81 -0.94
N ASP A 22 5.36 1.96 0.27
CA ASP A 22 6.78 2.15 0.55
C ASP A 22 7.10 1.85 2.02
N GLY A 23 8.40 1.84 2.32
CA GLY A 23 8.91 1.85 3.69
C GLY A 23 10.19 2.68 3.75
N LYS A 24 10.31 3.53 4.78
CA LYS A 24 11.53 4.31 5.06
C LYS A 24 11.94 4.13 6.51
N ALA A 25 13.24 3.99 6.74
CA ALA A 25 13.83 3.92 8.06
C ALA A 25 15.11 4.76 8.11
N ALA A 26 15.34 5.41 9.25
CA ALA A 26 16.55 6.18 9.51
C ALA A 26 17.09 5.84 10.91
N SER A 27 18.40 5.62 11.02
CA SER A 27 19.10 5.59 12.31
C SER A 27 19.51 7.01 12.69
N ALA A 28 19.90 7.22 13.95
CA ALA A 28 20.41 8.51 14.40
C ALA A 28 21.63 8.98 13.59
N ALA A 29 22.49 8.06 13.13
CA ALA A 29 23.62 8.38 12.27
C ALA A 29 23.19 8.81 10.87
N MET A 30 22.21 8.12 10.27
CA MET A 30 21.65 8.48 8.98
C MET A 30 20.97 9.87 9.05
N ALA A 31 20.14 10.12 10.07
CA ALA A 31 19.44 11.39 10.23
C ALA A 31 20.39 12.60 10.33
N ARG A 32 21.56 12.46 10.99
CA ARG A 32 22.56 13.54 11.08
C ARG A 32 23.14 13.98 9.73
N SER A 33 23.09 13.10 8.73
CA SER A 33 23.55 13.36 7.36
C SER A 33 22.40 13.45 6.35
N LEU A 34 21.15 13.58 6.83
CA LEU A 34 19.94 13.56 6.00
C LEU A 34 19.79 12.28 5.16
N GLY A 35 20.36 11.17 5.63
CA GLY A 35 20.26 9.85 5.01
C GLY A 35 19.03 9.06 5.49
N LEU A 36 18.61 8.11 4.65
CA LEU A 36 17.56 7.12 4.96
C LEU A 36 17.78 5.84 4.13
N SER A 37 17.29 4.72 4.65
CA SER A 37 17.09 3.48 3.90
C SER A 37 15.62 3.37 3.52
N ALA A 38 15.34 3.21 2.23
CA ALA A 38 13.96 3.13 1.74
C ALA A 38 13.80 2.10 0.63
N ARG A 39 12.56 1.63 0.49
CA ARG A 39 12.09 0.85 -0.65
C ARG A 39 10.70 1.31 -1.07
N PHE A 40 10.41 1.21 -2.36
CA PHE A 40 9.07 1.37 -2.91
C PHE A 40 8.47 -0.01 -3.15
N GLY A 41 7.20 -0.18 -2.82
CA GLY A 41 6.45 -1.41 -3.02
C GLY A 41 5.89 -2.02 -1.74
N ARG A 42 5.24 -3.17 -1.88
CA ARG A 42 4.48 -3.81 -0.81
C ARG A 42 5.37 -4.36 0.29
N ALA A 43 4.86 -4.40 1.53
CA ALA A 43 5.57 -4.92 2.70
C ALA A 43 6.05 -6.38 2.54
N ASP A 44 5.33 -7.20 1.77
CA ASP A 44 5.65 -8.61 1.52
C ASP A 44 6.60 -8.84 0.33
N GLY A 45 6.95 -7.79 -0.41
CA GLY A 45 7.81 -7.89 -1.60
C GLY A 45 7.13 -8.51 -2.82
N VAL A 46 5.81 -8.66 -2.82
CA VAL A 46 5.07 -9.15 -3.99
C VAL A 46 4.63 -7.95 -4.83
N CYS A 47 4.87 -7.97 -6.14
CA CYS A 47 4.40 -6.92 -7.04
C CYS A 47 2.86 -6.82 -7.01
N PHE A 48 2.33 -5.63 -7.32
CA PHE A 48 0.89 -5.42 -7.48
C PHE A 48 0.59 -5.14 -8.95
N ASP A 49 -0.36 -5.90 -9.52
CA ASP A 49 -0.86 -5.70 -10.87
C ASP A 49 -2.28 -5.13 -10.79
N ALA A 50 -2.42 -3.85 -11.14
CA ALA A 50 -3.69 -3.16 -11.10
C ALA A 50 -4.71 -3.70 -12.10
N GLU A 51 -4.28 -4.09 -13.31
CA GLU A 51 -5.19 -4.59 -14.35
C GLU A 51 -5.75 -5.95 -13.97
N GLU A 52 -4.87 -6.86 -13.54
CA GLU A 52 -5.28 -8.18 -13.08
C GLU A 52 -6.16 -8.10 -11.83
N PHE A 53 -5.82 -7.21 -10.89
CA PHE A 53 -6.63 -6.96 -9.71
C PHE A 53 -8.05 -6.46 -10.07
N LEU A 54 -8.17 -5.47 -10.95
CA LEU A 54 -9.48 -4.93 -11.36
C LEU A 54 -10.30 -5.94 -12.14
N ARG A 55 -9.65 -6.82 -12.91
CA ARG A 55 -10.30 -7.96 -13.59
C ARG A 55 -10.91 -8.94 -12.58
N GLN A 56 -10.24 -9.19 -11.45
CA GLN A 56 -10.73 -10.08 -10.38
C GLN A 56 -11.75 -9.39 -9.45
N HIS A 57 -11.69 -8.07 -9.31
CA HIS A 57 -12.46 -7.31 -8.33
C HIS A 57 -13.18 -6.11 -8.97
N LEU A 58 -14.18 -6.42 -9.81
CA LEU A 58 -14.93 -5.45 -10.61
C LEU A 58 -15.60 -4.33 -9.80
N GLN A 59 -15.87 -4.53 -8.50
CA GLN A 59 -16.41 -3.48 -7.64
C GLN A 59 -15.47 -2.27 -7.51
N TRP A 60 -14.19 -2.44 -7.85
CA TRP A 60 -13.19 -1.38 -7.84
C TRP A 60 -12.85 -0.83 -9.24
N SER A 61 -13.52 -1.30 -10.31
CA SER A 61 -13.23 -0.90 -11.70
C SER A 61 -13.35 0.60 -11.98
N TRP A 62 -14.07 1.35 -11.13
CA TRP A 62 -14.11 2.82 -11.21
C TRP A 62 -12.72 3.47 -10.98
N GLN A 63 -11.77 2.74 -10.40
CA GLN A 63 -10.37 3.16 -10.24
C GLN A 63 -9.50 2.86 -11.46
N HIS A 64 -10.05 2.28 -12.54
CA HIS A 64 -9.29 2.03 -13.77
C HIS A 64 -8.63 3.30 -14.30
N GLY A 65 -7.33 3.23 -14.62
CA GLY A 65 -6.48 4.37 -14.96
C GLY A 65 -5.93 5.17 -13.77
N TYR A 66 -6.57 5.12 -12.61
CA TYR A 66 -6.13 5.77 -11.37
C TYR A 66 -5.27 4.85 -10.50
N LEU A 67 -5.68 3.58 -10.37
CA LEU A 67 -4.93 2.57 -9.64
C LEU A 67 -3.63 2.24 -10.38
N LYS A 68 -2.51 2.24 -9.66
CA LYS A 68 -1.18 2.02 -10.25
C LYS A 68 -0.65 0.64 -9.89
N SER A 69 0.24 0.12 -10.72
CA SER A 69 0.99 -1.11 -10.48
C SER A 69 2.38 -0.76 -9.89
N PRO A 70 2.51 -0.58 -8.56
CA PRO A 70 3.81 -0.35 -7.95
C PRO A 70 4.71 -1.59 -8.04
N PRO A 71 6.04 -1.38 -8.03
CA PRO A 71 7.00 -2.47 -7.90
C PRO A 71 6.94 -3.12 -6.50
N SER A 72 7.77 -4.14 -6.27
CA SER A 72 7.98 -4.81 -4.98
C SER A 72 8.89 -4.03 -4.03
#